data_AF-A0A7W9KPY8-F1
#
_entry.id   AF-A0A7W9KPY8-F1
#
_cell.length_a   1.000
_cell.length_b   1.000
_cell.length_c   1.000
_cell.angle_alpha   90.00
_cell.angle_beta   90.00
_cell.angle_gamma   90.00
#
_symmetry.space_group_name_H-M   'P 1'
#
loop_
_entity.id
_entity.type
_entity.pdbx_description
1 polymer ?
#
loop_
_entity_poly.entity_id
_entity_poly.type
_entity_poly.pdbx_seq_one_letter_code
_entity_poly.pdbx_strand_id
1 'polypeptide(L)'
;MAPAVIAAALRAAWGTALLAVPDRVLRVAGCPPTSSARWVLRALGVRQVVQAVACRRARDADVALAIGAVVDAAHATSCLAIACLSPVWRRAAVIDLAIAAALAANAVAAIRRR
;
A
#
# COMPACT_ATOMS: atom_id res chain seq x y z
N MET A 1 13.54 17.59 11.95
CA MET A 1 13.59 16.37 11.11
C MET A 1 13.11 16.71 9.72
N ALA A 2 13.76 16.22 8.66
CA ALA A 2 13.33 16.49 7.29
C ALA A 2 11.90 15.91 7.05
N PRO A 3 11.03 16.57 6.27
CA PRO A 3 9.65 16.15 6.03
C PRO A 3 9.51 14.68 5.57
N ALA A 4 10.49 14.20 4.79
CA ALA A 4 10.56 12.83 4.31
C ALA A 4 10.71 11.78 5.43
N VAL A 5 11.44 12.13 6.50
CA VAL A 5 11.65 11.23 7.66
C VAL A 5 10.37 11.08 8.47
N ILE A 6 9.63 12.18 8.65
CA ILE A 6 8.33 12.18 9.34
C ILE A 6 7.33 11.33 8.54
N ALA A 7 7.26 11.53 7.21
CA ALA A 7 6.39 10.74 6.35
C ALA A 7 6.74 9.24 6.37
N ALA A 8 8.03 8.88 6.37
CA ALA A 8 8.45 7.48 6.46
C ALA A 8 8.10 6.86 7.84
N ALA A 9 8.30 7.61 8.93
CA ALA A 9 7.96 7.16 10.27
C ALA A 9 6.44 6.96 10.44
N LEU A 10 5.63 7.88 9.93
CA LEU A 10 4.17 7.76 9.94
C LEU A 10 3.70 6.57 9.12
N ARG A 11 4.27 6.34 7.93
CA ARG A 11 3.98 5.13 7.13
C ARG A 11 4.35 3.86 7.87
N ALA A 12 5.53 3.80 8.47
CA ALA A 12 5.95 2.64 9.25
C ALA A 12 4.98 2.37 10.41
N ALA A 13 4.67 3.39 11.21
CA ALA A 13 3.77 3.27 12.36
C ALA A 13 2.35 2.84 11.94
N TRP A 14 1.79 3.49 10.91
CA TRP A 14 0.47 3.17 10.38
C TRP A 14 0.45 1.77 9.77
N GLY A 15 1.47 1.42 8.99
CA GLY A 15 1.60 0.09 8.39
C GLY A 15 1.66 -1.02 9.41
N THR A 16 2.42 -0.82 10.48
CA THR A 16 2.50 -1.76 11.61
C THR A 16 1.17 -1.85 12.34
N ALA A 17 0.46 -0.75 12.56
CA ALA A 17 -0.87 -0.78 13.19
C ALA A 17 -1.88 -1.58 12.36
N LEU A 18 -1.89 -1.39 11.04
CA LEU A 18 -2.74 -2.14 10.11
C LEU A 18 -2.42 -3.65 10.10
N LEU A 19 -1.15 -4.02 10.30
CA LEU A 19 -0.71 -5.43 10.40
C LEU A 19 -1.04 -6.07 11.75
N ALA A 20 -0.74 -5.36 12.84
CA ALA A 20 -0.78 -5.89 14.20
C ALA A 20 -2.18 -5.90 14.79
N VAL A 21 -3.01 -4.90 14.47
CA VAL A 21 -4.34 -4.73 15.06
C VAL A 21 -5.45 -4.42 14.03
N PRO A 22 -5.58 -5.20 12.93
CA PRO A 22 -6.53 -4.91 11.86
C PRO A 22 -7.99 -4.86 12.34
N ASP A 23 -8.39 -5.73 13.27
CA ASP A 23 -9.76 -5.74 13.78
C ASP A 23 -10.07 -4.51 14.66
N ARG A 24 -9.09 -3.93 15.35
CA ARG A 24 -9.29 -2.67 16.09
C ARG A 24 -9.46 -1.51 15.12
N VAL A 25 -8.65 -1.46 14.06
CA VAL A 25 -8.76 -0.42 13.04
C VAL A 25 -10.11 -0.52 12.32
N LEU A 26 -10.55 -1.73 11.98
CA LEU A 26 -11.87 -1.96 11.38
C LEU A 26 -13.01 -1.52 12.30
N ARG A 27 -12.94 -1.84 13.61
CA ARG A 27 -13.94 -1.39 14.58
C ARG A 27 -13.98 0.13 14.73
N VAL A 28 -12.82 0.79 14.82
CA VAL A 28 -12.74 2.26 14.87
C VAL A 28 -13.31 2.88 13.58
N ALA A 29 -13.11 2.22 12.44
CA ALA A 29 -13.67 2.62 11.16
C ALA A 29 -15.16 2.25 10.96
N GLY A 30 -15.84 1.68 11.97
CA GLY A 30 -17.24 1.24 11.86
C GLY A 30 -17.46 0.10 10.86
N CYS A 31 -16.40 -0.59 10.44
CA CYS A 31 -16.44 -1.63 9.43
C CYS A 31 -16.51 -3.02 10.09
N PRO A 32 -17.33 -3.96 9.58
CA PRO A 32 -17.39 -5.30 10.12
C PRO A 32 -16.04 -6.03 9.92
N PRO A 33 -15.52 -6.75 10.93
CA PRO A 33 -14.26 -7.47 10.85
C PRO A 33 -14.41 -8.77 10.06
N THR A 34 -14.60 -8.64 8.75
CA THR A 34 -14.64 -9.77 7.82
C THR A 34 -13.22 -10.26 7.51
N SER A 35 -13.10 -11.51 7.07
CA SER A 35 -11.83 -12.08 6.61
C SER A 35 -11.21 -11.26 5.48
N SER A 36 -12.02 -10.82 4.52
CA SER A 36 -11.61 -9.97 3.40
C SER A 36 -11.12 -8.60 3.86
N ALA A 37 -11.83 -7.94 4.79
CA ALA A 37 -11.43 -6.64 5.31
C ALA A 37 -10.09 -6.71 6.06
N ARG A 38 -9.86 -7.78 6.83
CA ARG A 38 -8.55 -8.04 7.47
C ARG A 38 -7.44 -8.20 6.44
N TRP A 39 -7.68 -8.92 5.35
CA TRP A 39 -6.71 -9.11 4.28
C TRP A 39 -6.34 -7.79 3.61
N VAL A 40 -7.31 -6.93 3.34
CA VAL A 40 -7.09 -5.58 2.79
C VAL A 40 -6.22 -4.73 3.73
N LEU A 41 -6.54 -4.68 5.03
CA LEU A 41 -5.72 -3.93 6.00
C LEU A 41 -4.30 -4.49 6.10
N ARG A 42 -4.13 -5.81 6.10
CA ARG A 42 -2.80 -6.43 6.15
C ARG A 42 -2.00 -6.14 4.88
N ALA A 43 -2.62 -6.22 3.70
CA ALA A 43 -1.96 -5.86 2.44
C ALA A 43 -1.49 -4.39 2.45
N LEU A 44 -2.37 -3.48 2.88
CA LEU A 44 -2.02 -2.06 3.04
C LEU A 44 -0.91 -1.86 4.08
N GLY A 45 -0.95 -2.60 5.18
CA GLY A 45 0.07 -2.53 6.22
C GLY A 45 1.45 -3.02 5.76
N VAL A 46 1.50 -4.14 5.05
CA VAL A 46 2.73 -4.64 4.40
C VAL A 46 3.29 -3.59 3.45
N ARG A 47 2.45 -2.97 2.62
CA ARG A 47 2.86 -1.94 1.66
C ARG A 47 3.57 -0.76 2.35
N GLN A 48 2.96 -0.23 3.40
CA GLN A 48 3.52 0.92 4.12
C GLN A 48 4.83 0.58 4.83
N VAL A 49 4.95 -0.63 5.40
CA VAL A 49 6.19 -1.08 6.04
C VAL A 49 7.29 -1.31 5.00
N VAL A 50 6.99 -1.99 3.89
CA VAL A 50 7.96 -2.22 2.81
C VAL A 50 8.44 -0.89 2.23
N GLN A 51 7.54 0.07 1.98
CA GLN A 51 7.89 1.38 1.45
C GLN A 51 8.75 2.20 2.43
N ALA A 52 8.45 2.13 3.73
CA ALA A 52 9.25 2.78 4.77
C ALA A 52 10.64 2.15 4.92
N VAL A 53 10.75 0.83 4.82
CA VAL A 53 12.04 0.11 4.87
C VAL A 53 12.86 0.40 3.61
N ALA A 54 12.24 0.38 2.42
CA ALA A 54 12.90 0.66 1.16
C ALA A 54 13.44 2.09 1.11
N CYS A 55 12.63 3.09 1.49
CA CYS A 55 13.09 4.49 1.58
C CYS A 55 14.25 4.67 2.57
N ARG A 56 14.28 3.90 3.67
CA ARG A 56 15.34 4.02 4.68
C ARG A 56 16.63 3.27 4.30
N ARG A 57 16.52 2.20 3.51
CA ARG A 57 17.64 1.32 3.11
C ARG A 57 18.27 1.74 1.80
N ALA A 58 17.55 2.42 0.92
CA ALA A 58 18.08 2.84 -0.37
C ALA A 58 19.08 3.99 -0.18
N ARG A 59 20.30 3.81 -0.69
CA ARG A 59 21.26 4.91 -0.88
C ARG A 59 20.90 5.79 -2.07
N ASP A 60 20.06 5.26 -2.96
CA ASP A 60 19.62 5.89 -4.20
C ASP A 60 18.09 6.02 -4.20
N ALA A 61 17.60 7.24 -4.42
CA ALA A 61 16.18 7.54 -4.45
C ALA A 61 15.44 6.81 -5.58
N ASP A 62 16.11 6.55 -6.70
CA ASP A 62 15.49 5.91 -7.86
C ASP A 62 15.28 4.42 -7.61
N VAL A 63 16.19 3.78 -6.86
CA VAL A 63 16.03 2.39 -6.41
C VAL A 63 14.84 2.27 -5.45
N ALA A 64 14.65 3.23 -4.53
CA ALA A 64 13.50 3.23 -3.64
C ALA A 64 12.18 3.41 -4.41
N LEU A 65 12.16 4.29 -5.42
CA LEU A 65 11.00 4.50 -6.28
C LEU A 65 10.69 3.25 -7.12
N ALA A 66 11.71 2.58 -7.65
CA ALA A 66 11.54 1.37 -8.47
C ALA A 66 10.94 0.22 -7.65
N ILE A 67 11.44 0.00 -6.43
CA ILE A 67 10.89 -1.01 -5.51
C ILE A 67 9.43 -0.66 -5.15
N GLY A 68 9.14 0.62 -4.87
CA GLY A 68 7.77 1.08 -4.64
C GLY A 68 6.84 0.79 -5.82
N ALA A 69 7.30 1.07 -7.05
CA ALA A 69 6.54 0.81 -8.27
C ALA A 69 6.23 -0.69 -8.47
N VAL A 70 7.20 -1.57 -8.21
CA VAL A 70 7.01 -3.04 -8.30
C VAL A 70 5.97 -3.51 -7.29
N VAL A 71 6.04 -3.02 -6.04
CA VAL A 71 5.08 -3.36 -5.00
C VAL A 71 3.67 -2.88 -5.36
N ASP A 72 3.55 -1.63 -5.82
CA ASP A 72 2.25 -1.06 -6.23
C ASP A 72 1.68 -1.81 -7.46
N ALA A 73 2.51 -2.24 -8.40
CA ALA A 73 2.10 -3.07 -9.54
C ALA A 73 1.62 -4.47 -9.10
N ALA A 74 2.33 -5.13 -8.18
CA ALA A 74 1.93 -6.43 -7.64
C ALA A 74 0.62 -6.33 -6.81
N HIS A 75 0.41 -5.20 -6.13
CA HIS A 75 -0.84 -4.93 -5.44
C HIS A 75 -1.99 -4.69 -6.42
N ALA A 76 -1.75 -3.92 -7.48
CA ALA A 76 -2.72 -3.72 -8.56
C ALA A 76 -3.16 -5.06 -9.17
N THR A 77 -2.24 -5.98 -9.50
CA THR A 77 -2.61 -7.30 -10.03
C THR A 77 -3.44 -8.13 -9.05
N SER A 78 -3.15 -8.06 -7.74
CA SER A 78 -3.94 -8.72 -6.70
C SER A 78 -5.36 -8.14 -6.62
N CYS A 79 -5.49 -6.82 -6.67
CA CYS A 79 -6.80 -6.15 -6.68
C CYS A 79 -7.59 -6.47 -7.95
N LEU A 80 -6.93 -6.58 -9.10
CA LEU A 80 -7.56 -7.04 -10.34
C LEU A 80 -8.10 -8.46 -10.20
N ALA A 81 -7.31 -9.39 -9.63
CA ALA A 81 -7.76 -10.75 -9.38
C ALA A 81 -8.99 -10.79 -8.45
N ILE A 82 -8.99 -10.02 -7.37
CA ILE A 82 -10.14 -9.91 -6.45
C ILE A 82 -11.36 -9.33 -7.18
N ALA A 83 -11.18 -8.30 -8.01
CA ALA A 83 -12.26 -7.68 -8.76
C ALA A 83 -12.93 -8.65 -9.75
N CYS A 84 -12.13 -9.54 -10.35
CA CYS A 84 -12.62 -10.57 -11.26
C CYS A 84 -13.30 -11.74 -10.52
N LEU A 85 -12.77 -12.15 -9.36
CA LEU A 85 -13.20 -13.37 -8.66
C LEU A 85 -14.28 -13.15 -7.61
N SER A 86 -14.49 -11.92 -7.14
CA SER A 86 -15.47 -11.63 -6.09
C SER A 86 -16.39 -10.44 -6.43
N PRO A 87 -17.64 -10.71 -6.85
CA PRO A 87 -18.63 -9.67 -7.15
C PRO A 87 -18.91 -8.75 -5.96
N VAL A 88 -18.89 -9.31 -4.75
CA VAL A 88 -19.10 -8.60 -3.48
C VAL A 88 -18.04 -7.52 -3.23
N TRP A 89 -16.79 -7.80 -3.61
CA TRP A 89 -15.65 -6.90 -3.37
C TRP A 89 -15.22 -6.11 -4.61
N ARG A 90 -15.87 -6.34 -5.76
CA ARG A 90 -15.45 -5.78 -7.05
C ARG A 90 -15.26 -4.27 -7.03
N ARG A 91 -16.19 -3.52 -6.43
CA ARG A 91 -16.11 -2.05 -6.40
C ARG A 91 -14.92 -1.56 -5.58
N ALA A 92 -14.70 -2.12 -4.39
CA ALA A 92 -13.57 -1.76 -3.55
C ALA A 92 -12.24 -2.15 -4.22
N ALA A 93 -12.18 -3.34 -4.81
CA ALA A 93 -11.00 -3.84 -5.51
C ALA A 93 -10.64 -3.01 -6.75
N VAL A 94 -11.62 -2.53 -7.52
CA VAL A 94 -11.37 -1.63 -8.68
C VAL A 94 -10.83 -0.27 -8.23
N ILE A 95 -11.32 0.28 -7.13
CA ILE A 95 -10.81 1.57 -6.60
C ILE A 95 -9.36 1.40 -6.15
N ASP A 96 -9.05 0.37 -5.37
CA ASP A 96 -7.67 0.10 -4.93
C ASP A 96 -6.74 -0.22 -6.10
N LEU A 97 -7.22 -0.98 -7.10
CA LEU A 97 -6.52 -1.22 -8.36
C LEU A 97 -6.12 0.09 -9.04
N ALA A 98 -7.07 1.02 -9.21
CA ALA A 98 -6.83 2.29 -9.88
C ALA A 98 -5.81 3.15 -9.12
N ILE A 99 -5.92 3.22 -7.80
CA ILE A 99 -4.98 3.95 -6.95
C ILE A 99 -3.58 3.33 -7.05
N ALA A 100 -3.47 2.01 -6.91
CA ALA A 100 -2.20 1.29 -6.98
C ALA A 100 -1.52 1.46 -8.35
N ALA A 101 -2.28 1.33 -9.44
CA ALA A 101 -1.77 1.56 -10.79
C ALA A 101 -1.29 3.00 -11.00
N ALA A 102 -2.02 4.00 -10.49
CA ALA A 102 -1.63 5.41 -10.58
C ALA A 102 -0.33 5.70 -9.79
N LEU A 103 -0.18 5.12 -8.61
CA LEU A 103 1.04 5.28 -7.79
C LEU A 103 2.25 4.62 -8.46
N ALA A 104 2.11 3.41 -8.99
CA ALA A 104 3.16 2.73 -9.75
C ALA A 104 3.58 3.56 -10.97
N ALA A 105 2.61 4.07 -11.74
CA ALA A 105 2.87 4.92 -12.90
C ALA A 105 3.59 6.22 -12.51
N ASN A 106 3.19 6.87 -11.42
CA ASN A 106 3.84 8.08 -10.94
C ASN A 106 5.27 7.83 -10.48
N ALA A 107 5.55 6.71 -9.80
CA ALA A 107 6.91 6.33 -9.41
C ALA A 107 7.81 6.12 -10.64
N VAL A 108 7.33 5.40 -11.66
CA VAL A 108 8.06 5.22 -12.93
C VAL A 108 8.29 6.56 -13.63
N ALA A 109 7.27 7.43 -13.69
CA ALA A 109 7.40 8.76 -14.29
C ALA A 109 8.36 9.67 -13.52
N ALA A 110 8.42 9.54 -12.18
CA ALA A 110 9.37 10.28 -11.35
C ALA A 110 10.82 9.86 -11.60
N ILE A 111 11.08 8.56 -11.77
CA ILE A 111 12.41 8.04 -12.16
C ILE A 111 12.80 8.58 -13.54
N ARG A 112 11.89 8.57 -14.52
CA ARG A 112 12.17 9.03 -15.90
C ARG A 112 12.43 10.54 -16.05
N ARG A 113 12.01 11.35 -15.06
CA ARG A 113 12.14 12.82 -15.10
C ARG A 113 13.40 13.33 -14.39
N ARG A 114 14.20 12.44 -13.81
CA ARG A 114 15.51 12.73 -13.22
C ARG A 114 16.60 12.45 -14.23
#